data_AF-A0A9D8BNE6-F1
#
_entry.id   AF-A0A9D8BNE6-F1
#
_cell.length_a   1.000
_cell.length_b   1.000
_cell.length_c   1.000
_cell.angle_alpha   90.00
_cell.angle_beta   90.00
_cell.angle_gamma   90.00
#
_symmetry.space_group_name_H-M   'P 1'
#
loop_
_entity.id
_entity.type
_entity.pdbx_description
1 polymer ?
#
loop_
_entity_poly.entity_id
_entity_poly.type
_entity_poly.pdbx_seq_one_letter_code
_entity_poly.pdbx_strand_id
1 'polypeptide(L)'
;GPYRLFAANQGESAEQWARPVPITVRAMVLADKALFLAGPRVDAGGGPEGREGALLLAVSPTDGADIAQYTLDCAPVFDGMAAANKQLYLSTLDGRVICFAAKQ
;
A
#
# COMPACT_ATOMS: atom_id res chain seq x y z
N GLY A 1 14.83 -8.93 2.32
CA GLY A 1 15.13 -7.54 1.94
C GLY A 1 13.82 -6.76 1.82
N PRO A 2 13.84 -5.42 1.85
CA PRO A 2 12.63 -4.62 1.61
C PRO A 2 12.03 -4.97 0.24
N TYR A 3 10.71 -4.87 0.11
CA TYR A 3 10.06 -5.10 -1.17
C TYR A 3 10.52 -4.05 -2.18
N ARG A 4 10.69 -4.47 -3.43
CA ARG A 4 10.93 -3.58 -4.57
C ARG A 4 9.60 -3.40 -5.29
N LEU A 5 9.12 -2.17 -5.33
CA LEU A 5 7.98 -1.78 -6.15
C LEU A 5 8.50 -1.33 -7.51
N PHE A 6 7.86 -1.76 -8.58
CA PHE A 6 8.23 -1.40 -9.94
C PHE A 6 7.00 -1.28 -10.83
N ALA A 7 7.14 -0.54 -11.93
CA ALA A 7 6.19 -0.55 -13.04
C ALA A 7 6.87 -1.09 -14.29
N ALA A 8 6.15 -1.91 -15.04
CA ALA A 8 6.57 -2.41 -16.33
C ALA A 8 5.36 -2.42 -17.27
N ASN A 9 5.60 -2.15 -18.56
CA ASN A 9 4.58 -2.38 -19.57
C ASN A 9 4.49 -3.86 -19.88
N GLN A 10 3.27 -4.35 -20.07
CA GLN A 10 3.08 -5.75 -20.43
C GLN A 10 3.71 -6.02 -21.80
N GLY A 11 4.63 -6.98 -21.88
CA GLY A 11 5.35 -7.33 -23.11
C GLY A 11 6.71 -6.64 -23.29
N GLU A 12 7.06 -5.68 -22.43
CA GLU A 12 8.40 -5.09 -22.38
C GLU A 12 9.21 -5.71 -21.25
N SER A 13 10.47 -6.04 -21.51
CA SER A 13 11.38 -6.57 -20.49
C SER A 13 11.96 -5.47 -19.59
N ALA A 14 11.84 -4.20 -20.00
CA ALA A 14 12.37 -3.07 -19.26
C ALA A 14 11.33 -2.53 -18.26
N GLU A 15 11.78 -2.31 -17.03
CA GLU A 15 11.00 -1.59 -16.02
C GLU A 15 11.02 -0.09 -16.33
N GLN A 16 9.86 0.57 -16.22
CA GLN A 16 9.75 2.02 -16.38
C GLN A 16 10.40 2.74 -15.19
N TRP A 17 10.16 2.21 -14.00
CA TRP A 17 10.77 2.68 -12.76
C TRP A 17 10.73 1.56 -11.73
N ALA A 18 11.62 1.65 -10.75
CA ALA A 18 11.59 0.82 -9.57
C ALA A 18 12.18 1.52 -8.36
N ARG A 19 11.69 1.18 -7.17
CA ARG A 19 12.22 1.67 -5.90
C ARG A 19 11.96 0.70 -4.75
N PRO A 20 12.77 0.74 -3.69
CA PRO A 20 12.43 0.05 -2.45
C PRO A 20 11.23 0.74 -1.77
N VAL A 21 10.45 -0.03 -1.01
CA VAL A 21 9.40 0.49 -0.13
C VAL A 21 9.65 0.08 1.32
N PRO A 22 9.31 0.92 2.31
CA PRO A 22 9.58 0.66 3.74
C PRO A 22 8.58 -0.34 4.37
N ILE A 23 7.81 -1.06 3.57
CA ILE A 23 6.78 -2.01 4.03
C ILE A 23 6.94 -3.38 3.36
N THR A 24 6.48 -4.41 4.06
CA THR A 24 6.13 -5.71 3.48
C THR A 24 4.75 -5.58 2.84
N VAL A 25 4.70 -5.32 1.52
CA VAL A 25 3.44 -5.08 0.80
C VAL A 25 2.53 -6.32 0.93
N ARG A 26 1.30 -6.11 1.41
CA ARG A 26 0.28 -7.15 1.60
C ARG A 26 -1.00 -6.92 0.80
N ALA A 27 -1.36 -5.67 0.57
CA ALA A 27 -2.51 -5.28 -0.23
C ALA A 27 -2.13 -4.10 -1.11
N MET A 28 -2.60 -4.10 -2.36
CA MET A 28 -2.25 -3.10 -3.35
C MET A 28 -3.44 -2.87 -4.30
N VAL A 29 -3.75 -1.61 -4.61
CA VAL A 29 -4.77 -1.28 -5.61
C VAL A 29 -4.40 -0.01 -6.37
N LEU A 30 -4.55 -0.03 -7.69
CA LEU A 30 -4.45 1.15 -8.53
C LEU A 30 -5.83 1.84 -8.58
N ALA A 31 -5.87 3.13 -8.26
CA ALA A 31 -7.09 3.93 -8.34
C ALA A 31 -6.79 5.31 -8.91
N ASP A 32 -7.37 5.60 -10.08
CA ASP A 32 -7.15 6.82 -10.86
C ASP A 32 -5.64 7.08 -11.08
N LYS A 33 -5.06 8.08 -10.41
CA LYS A 33 -3.67 8.51 -10.56
C LYS A 33 -2.76 8.10 -9.39
N ALA A 34 -3.23 7.22 -8.51
CA ALA A 34 -2.47 6.76 -7.36
C ALA A 34 -2.51 5.23 -7.26
N LEU A 35 -1.33 4.64 -7.04
CA LEU A 35 -1.17 3.26 -6.62
C LEU A 35 -1.08 3.24 -5.09
N PHE A 36 -2.03 2.58 -4.44
CA PHE A 36 -2.06 2.43 -2.99
C PHE A 36 -1.46 1.09 -2.59
N LEU A 37 -0.65 1.10 -1.53
CA LEU A 37 0.05 -0.06 -1.00
C LEU A 37 -0.12 -0.06 0.51
N ALA A 38 -0.43 -1.21 1.11
CA ALA A 38 -0.45 -1.32 2.56
C ALA A 38 0.31 -2.56 3.04
N GLY A 39 0.94 -2.43 4.20
CA GLY A 39 1.70 -3.51 4.81
C GLY A 39 2.37 -3.15 6.13
N PRO A 40 2.79 -4.17 6.92
CA PRO A 40 3.66 -3.96 8.07
C PRO A 40 4.95 -3.24 7.65
N ARG A 41 5.47 -2.37 8.53
CA ARG A 41 6.76 -1.71 8.29
C ARG A 41 7.90 -2.70 8.45
N VAL A 42 8.92 -2.58 7.61
CA VAL A 42 10.11 -3.43 7.66
C VAL A 42 10.93 -3.20 8.94
N ASP A 43 10.85 -2.00 9.52
CA ASP A 43 11.57 -1.61 10.74
C ASP A 43 10.83 -1.97 12.05
N ALA A 44 9.56 -2.39 11.99
CA ALA A 44 8.69 -2.51 13.16
C ALA A 44 8.70 -3.88 13.86
N GLY A 45 9.78 -4.67 13.77
CA GLY A 45 10.02 -5.83 14.65
C GLY A 45 9.07 -7.03 14.56
N GLY A 46 7.93 -6.93 13.87
CA GLY A 46 6.98 -8.03 13.68
C GLY A 46 6.23 -8.40 14.96
N GLY A 47 5.51 -7.44 15.54
CA GLY A 47 4.68 -7.68 16.73
C GLY A 47 3.48 -8.60 16.51
N PRO A 48 2.88 -9.08 17.62
CA PRO A 48 1.72 -9.97 17.58
C PRO A 48 0.55 -9.33 16.81
N GLU A 49 -0.10 -10.15 15.98
CA GLU A 49 -1.35 -9.82 15.26
C GLU A 49 -1.26 -8.60 14.32
N GLY A 50 -0.06 -8.22 13.88
CA GLY A 50 0.11 -7.09 12.96
C GLY A 50 -0.25 -5.74 13.57
N ARG A 51 -0.23 -5.63 14.91
CA ARG A 51 -0.47 -4.39 15.65
C ARG A 51 0.77 -3.51 15.80
N GLU A 52 1.96 -4.02 15.48
CA GLU A 52 3.18 -3.22 15.45
C GLU A 52 3.38 -2.62 14.07
N GLY A 53 2.90 -1.38 13.90
CA GLY A 53 3.30 -0.47 12.83
C GLY A 53 3.04 -0.96 11.40
N ALA A 54 1.91 -0.56 10.83
CA ALA A 54 1.67 -0.67 9.39
C ALA A 54 1.58 0.70 8.74
N LEU A 55 1.83 0.76 7.43
CA LEU A 55 1.65 1.97 6.64
C LEU A 55 0.70 1.70 5.49
N LEU A 56 -0.07 2.72 5.14
CA LEU A 56 -0.68 2.90 3.83
C LEU A 56 0.15 3.95 3.08
N LEU A 57 0.70 3.57 1.93
CA LEU A 57 1.42 4.44 1.01
C LEU A 57 0.54 4.72 -0.21
N ALA A 58 0.54 5.95 -0.69
CA ALA A 58 0.02 6.33 -1.99
C ALA A 58 1.19 6.79 -2.85
N VAL A 59 1.31 6.22 -4.05
CA VAL A 59 2.47 6.44 -4.92
C VAL A 59 2.00 6.74 -6.33
N SER A 60 2.74 7.58 -7.05
CA SER A 60 2.46 7.87 -8.46
C SER A 60 2.80 6.65 -9.32
N PRO A 61 1.84 6.13 -10.12
CA PRO A 61 2.11 5.02 -11.02
C PRO A 61 3.00 5.44 -12.20
N THR A 62 3.13 6.73 -12.48
CA THR A 62 3.89 7.26 -13.63
C THR A 62 5.39 7.25 -13.39
N ASP A 63 5.84 7.60 -12.19
CA ASP A 63 7.26 7.80 -11.85
C ASP A 63 7.69 7.15 -10.52
N GLY A 64 6.74 6.52 -9.81
CA GLY A 64 6.98 5.88 -8.52
C GLY A 64 7.10 6.86 -7.35
N ALA A 65 6.90 8.17 -7.54
CA ALA A 65 7.06 9.16 -6.48
C ALA A 65 6.04 8.98 -5.33
N ASP A 66 6.42 9.36 -4.11
CA ASP A 66 5.51 9.36 -2.96
C ASP A 66 4.46 10.48 -3.09
N ILE A 67 3.18 10.14 -2.95
CA ILE A 67 2.06 11.09 -2.93
C ILE A 67 1.63 11.34 -1.47
N ALA A 68 1.45 10.26 -0.70
CA ALA A 68 1.03 10.34 0.69
C ALA A 68 1.43 9.09 1.48
N GLN A 69 1.48 9.24 2.80
CA GLN A 69 1.74 8.14 3.73
C GLN A 69 0.86 8.31 4.97
N TYR A 70 0.29 7.21 5.43
CA TYR A 70 -0.55 7.14 6.64
C TYR A 70 -0.11 5.97 7.51
N THR A 71 -0.06 6.20 8.82
CA THR A 71 0.12 5.12 9.80
C THR A 71 -1.20 4.38 9.99
N LEU A 72 -1.12 3.07 10.10
CA LEU A 72 -2.23 2.18 10.41
C LEU A 72 -1.99 1.54 11.79
N ASP A 73 -3.03 1.47 12.60
CA ASP A 73 -2.99 0.80 13.91
C ASP A 73 -2.86 -0.72 13.78
N CYS A 74 -3.30 -1.28 12.66
CA CYS A 74 -3.28 -2.70 12.38
C CYS A 74 -2.92 -2.95 10.91
N ALA A 75 -2.13 -3.99 10.67
CA ALA A 75 -1.75 -4.41 9.34
C ALA A 75 -2.95 -4.88 8.50
N PRO A 76 -2.87 -4.72 7.17
CA PRO A 76 -3.93 -5.18 6.29
C PRO A 76 -3.98 -6.70 6.20
N VAL A 77 -5.17 -7.25 5.95
CA VAL A 77 -5.30 -8.62 5.43
C VAL A 77 -4.67 -8.69 4.04
N PHE A 78 -4.28 -9.90 3.61
CA PHE A 78 -3.73 -10.09 2.26
C PHE A 78 -4.80 -9.79 1.21
N ASP A 79 -4.44 -8.97 0.21
CA ASP A 79 -5.33 -8.56 -0.89
C ASP A 79 -6.66 -7.89 -0.45
N GLY A 80 -6.70 -7.34 0.76
CA GLY A 80 -7.92 -6.80 1.37
C GLY A 80 -8.23 -5.35 1.05
N MET A 81 -7.81 -4.84 -0.11
CA MET A 81 -7.94 -3.43 -0.47
C MET A 81 -8.76 -3.24 -1.74
N ALA A 82 -9.70 -2.30 -1.72
CA ALA A 82 -10.52 -1.96 -2.87
C ALA A 82 -10.72 -0.45 -2.97
N ALA A 83 -10.95 0.05 -4.18
CA ALA A 83 -11.31 1.44 -4.42
C ALA A 83 -12.68 1.51 -5.11
N ALA A 84 -13.60 2.29 -4.56
CA ALA A 84 -14.93 2.51 -5.12
C ALA A 84 -15.47 3.86 -4.67
N ASN A 85 -16.30 4.51 -5.50
CA ASN A 85 -16.97 5.78 -5.14
C ASN A 85 -16.02 6.84 -4.55
N LYS A 86 -14.85 7.03 -5.18
CA LYS A 86 -13.79 7.98 -4.74
C LYS A 86 -13.29 7.74 -3.31
N GLN A 87 -13.40 6.52 -2.82
CA GLN A 87 -12.97 6.08 -1.50
C GLN A 87 -12.09 4.83 -1.62
N LEU A 88 -11.16 4.69 -0.68
CA LEU A 88 -10.34 3.49 -0.52
C LEU A 88 -10.83 2.72 0.70
N TYR A 89 -11.06 1.43 0.53
CA TYR A 89 -11.47 0.51 1.57
C TYR A 89 -10.33 -0.46 1.87
N LEU A 90 -10.03 -0.67 3.15
CA LEU A 90 -8.97 -1.54 3.60
C LEU A 90 -9.45 -2.43 4.76
N SER A 91 -9.37 -3.74 4.57
CA SER A 91 -9.63 -4.71 5.64
C SER A 91 -8.35 -5.00 6.45
N THR A 92 -8.44 -4.96 7.78
CA THR A 92 -7.30 -5.14 8.70
C THR A 92 -7.39 -6.44 9.49
N LEU A 93 -6.25 -6.94 10.00
CA LEU A 93 -6.17 -8.23 10.71
C LEU A 93 -6.99 -8.29 12.01
N ASP A 94 -7.36 -7.15 12.58
CA ASP A 94 -8.23 -7.03 13.74
C ASP A 94 -9.73 -7.03 13.42
N GLY A 95 -10.10 -7.37 12.18
CA GLY A 95 -11.50 -7.55 11.76
C GLY A 95 -12.23 -6.26 11.41
N ARG A 96 -11.52 -5.14 11.23
CA ARG A 96 -12.11 -3.85 10.81
C ARG A 96 -12.00 -3.64 9.30
N VAL A 97 -12.91 -2.81 8.78
CA VAL A 97 -12.80 -2.20 7.44
C VAL A 97 -12.67 -0.71 7.63
N ILE A 98 -11.54 -0.15 7.18
CA ILE A 98 -11.25 1.28 7.22
C ILE A 98 -11.61 1.89 5.87
N CYS A 99 -12.32 3.02 5.89
CA CYS A 99 -12.64 3.80 4.70
C CYS A 99 -11.86 5.12 4.72
N PHE A 100 -11.06 5.35 3.67
CA PHE A 100 -10.37 6.61 3.43
C PHE A 100 -11.11 7.39 2.35
N ALA A 101 -11.60 8.57 2.70
CA ALA A 101 -12.28 9.47 1.78
C ALA A 101 -11.38 10.68 1.46
N ALA A 102 -11.48 11.19 0.23
CA ALA A 102 -10.86 12.46 -0.11
C ALA A 102 -11.41 13.58 0.78
N LYS A 103 -10.53 14.43 1.32
CA LYS A 103 -10.94 15.70 1.91
C LYS A 103 -11.55 16.57 0.81
N GLN A 104 -12.75 17.08 1.06
CA GLN A 104 -13.43 18.06 0.19
C GLN A 104 -12.73 19.41 0.24
#